data_AF-A0A3D2SK91-F1
#
_entry.id   AF-A0A3D2SK91-F1
#
_cell.length_a   1.000
_cell.length_b   1.000
_cell.length_c   1.000
_cell.angle_alpha   90.00
_cell.angle_beta   90.00
_cell.angle_gamma   90.00
#
_symmetry.space_group_name_H-M   'P 1'
#
loop_
_entity.id
_entity.type
_entity.pdbx_description
1 polymer ?
#
loop_
_entity_poly.entity_id
_entity_poly.type
_entity_poly.pdbx_seq_one_letter_code
_entity_poly.pdbx_strand_id
1 'polypeptide(L)' 'MSIEIRHEQQQDIQTIEALTQAAFLNEQHSSHTEQFIVNQLRKDGQLTISLVALEQGAVVGHVAVSPV' A
#
# COMPACT_ATOMS: atom_id res chain seq x y z
N MET A 1 -3.80 19.78 10.64
CA MET A 1 -3.90 18.47 9.97
C MET A 1 -2.58 17.77 10.20
N SER A 2 -2.59 16.66 10.94
CA SER A 2 -1.38 15.91 11.27
C SER A 2 -1.49 14.56 10.59
N ILE A 3 -0.61 14.31 9.62
CA ILE A 3 -0.48 13.02 8.97
C ILE A 3 0.68 12.31 9.66
N GLU A 4 0.43 11.13 10.22
CA GLU A 4 1.46 10.28 10.79
C GLU A 4 1.97 9.34 9.70
N ILE A 5 3.29 9.27 9.52
CA ILE A 5 3.92 8.31 8.61
C ILE A 5 4.64 7.27 9.45
N ARG A 6 4.28 6.00 9.26
CA ARG A 6 4.93 4.87 9.93
C ARG A 6 5.09 3.69 8.97
N HIS A 7 5.91 2.73 9.39
CA HIS A 7 6.00 1.45 8.70
C HIS A 7 4.64 0.74 8.71
N GLU A 8 4.35 0.03 7.62
CA GLU A 8 3.17 -0.83 7.56
C GLU A 8 3.24 -1.89 8.67
N GLN A 9 2.09 -2.25 9.20
CA GLN A 9 1.93 -3.39 10.10
C GLN A 9 1.05 -4.43 9.43
N GLN A 10 1.09 -5.67 9.94
CA GLN A 10 0.31 -6.77 9.38
C GLN A 10 -1.20 -6.48 9.36
N GLN A 11 -1.69 -5.71 10.33
CA GLN A 11 -3.09 -5.26 10.40
C GLN A 11 -3.47 -4.26 9.30
N ASP A 12 -2.50 -3.52 8.75
CA ASP A 12 -2.76 -2.53 7.70
C ASP A 12 -2.85 -3.18 6.31
N ILE A 13 -2.41 -4.44 6.14
CA ILE A 13 -2.31 -5.12 4.84
C ILE A 13 -3.65 -5.11 4.11
N GLN A 14 -4.74 -5.48 4.79
CA GLN A 14 -6.08 -5.48 4.18
C GLN A 14 -6.53 -4.08 3.77
N THR A 15 -6.20 -3.07 4.59
CA THR A 15 -6.53 -1.67 4.27
C THR A 15 -5.69 -1.15 3.11
N ILE A 16 -4.41 -1.48 3.05
CA ILE A 16 -3.50 -1.13 1.95
C ILE A 16 -3.96 -1.79 0.64
N GLU A 17 -4.36 -3.06 0.68
CA GLU A 17 -4.89 -3.77 -0.49
C GLU A 17 -6.15 -3.08 -1.03
N ALA A 18 -7.13 -2.79 -0.15
CA ALA A 18 -8.35 -2.10 -0.53
C ALA A 18 -8.08 -0.67 -1.04
N LEU A 19 -7.16 0.05 -0.38
CA LEU A 19 -6.74 1.39 -0.78
C LEU A 19 -6.07 1.38 -2.16
N THR A 20 -5.15 0.44 -2.38
CA THR A 20 -4.46 0.27 -3.66
C THR A 20 -5.46 -0.10 -4.76
N GLN A 21 -6.36 -1.05 -4.49
CA GLN A 21 -7.40 -1.43 -5.43
C GLN A 21 -8.31 -0.24 -5.77
N ALA A 22 -8.74 0.56 -4.79
CA ALA A 22 -9.57 1.73 -4.99
C ALA A 22 -8.85 2.83 -5.79
N ALA A 23 -7.57 3.07 -5.50
CA ALA A 23 -6.75 4.05 -6.21
C ALA A 23 -6.57 3.70 -7.69
N PHE A 24 -6.45 2.41 -8.00
CA PHE A 24 -6.27 1.89 -9.36
C PHE A 24 -7.58 1.41 -10.02
N LEU A 25 -8.74 1.61 -9.39
CA LEU A 25 -10.04 1.13 -9.88
C LEU A 25 -10.50 1.85 -11.16
N ASN A 26 -10.18 3.14 -11.30
CA ASN A 26 -10.62 4.00 -12.40
C ASN A 26 -9.51 4.32 -13.42
N GLU A 27 -8.31 3.78 -13.24
CA GLU A 27 -7.20 3.97 -14.17
C GLU A 27 -7.43 3.13 -15.43
N GLN A 28 -7.56 3.78 -16.60
CA GLN A 28 -7.82 3.11 -17.88
C GLN A 28 -6.73 2.10 -18.30
N HIS A 29 -5.55 2.19 -17.70
CA HIS A 29 -4.42 1.29 -17.92
C HIS A 29 -4.11 0.37 -16.73
N SER A 30 -4.96 0.39 -15.70
CA SER A 30 -4.82 -0.48 -14.55
C SER A 30 -5.02 -1.93 -14.96
N SER A 31 -4.07 -2.79 -14.59
CA SER A 31 -4.28 -4.23 -14.73
C SER A 31 -5.14 -4.79 -13.59
N HIS A 32 -5.54 -3.95 -12.63
CA HIS A 32 -6.15 -4.35 -11.35
C HIS A 32 -5.32 -5.42 -10.64
N THR A 33 -4.01 -5.40 -10.83
CA THR A 33 -3.05 -6.37 -10.28
C THR A 33 -2.01 -5.72 -9.39
N GLU A 34 -2.05 -4.40 -9.23
CA GLU A 34 -1.09 -3.60 -8.47
C GLU A 34 -1.10 -4.03 -6.99
N GLN A 35 -2.27 -4.32 -6.43
CA GLN A 35 -2.39 -4.90 -5.09
C GLN A 35 -1.75 -6.31 -5.01
N PHE A 36 -1.80 -7.10 -6.09
CA PHE A 36 -1.14 -8.42 -6.13
C PHE A 36 0.38 -8.29 -6.23
N ILE A 37 0.89 -7.31 -7.00
CA ILE A 37 2.33 -7.03 -7.11
C ILE A 37 2.89 -6.61 -5.74
N VAL A 38 2.25 -5.65 -5.07
CA VAL A 38 2.65 -5.23 -3.71
C VAL A 38 2.63 -6.40 -2.73
N ASN A 39 1.59 -7.24 -2.79
CA ASN A 39 1.48 -8.43 -1.95
C ASN A 39 2.57 -9.46 -2.22
N GLN A 40 2.91 -9.69 -3.48
CA GLN A 40 3.94 -10.65 -3.85
C GLN A 40 5.31 -10.16 -3.41
N LEU A 41 5.66 -8.89 -3.68
CA LEU A 41 6.90 -8.28 -3.21
C LEU A 41 7.01 -8.30 -1.68
N ARG A 42 5.89 -8.11 -0.96
CA ARG A 42 5.84 -8.27 0.50
C ARG A 42 6.12 -9.70 0.94
N LYS A 43 5.48 -10.69 0.32
CA LYS A 43 5.67 -12.12 0.62
C LYS A 43 7.09 -12.58 0.33
N ASP A 44 7.69 -12.07 -0.74
CA ASP A 44 9.05 -12.39 -1.14
C ASP A 44 10.11 -11.63 -0.32
N GLY A 45 9.69 -10.77 0.64
CA GLY A 45 10.59 -9.95 1.45
C GLY A 45 11.35 -8.90 0.65
N GLN A 46 10.89 -8.57 -0.56
CA GLN A 46 11.52 -7.63 -1.48
C GLN A 46 10.95 -6.21 -1.36
N LEU A 47 10.01 -5.98 -0.45
CA LEU A 47 9.48 -4.66 -0.13
C LEU A 47 10.47 -3.93 0.82
N THR A 48 11.48 -3.25 0.27
CA THR A 48 12.51 -2.55 1.05
C THR A 48 11.95 -1.40 1.88
N ILE A 49 10.97 -0.68 1.35
CA ILE A 49 10.25 0.36 2.09
C ILE A 49 8.77 0.06 1.96
N SER A 50 8.06 0.10 3.08
CA SER A 50 6.60 0.12 3.10
C SER A 50 6.10 1.04 4.19
N LEU A 51 5.53 2.16 3.77
CA LEU A 51 5.03 3.19 4.68
C LEU A 51 3.56 3.44 4.44
N VAL A 52 2.85 3.70 5.53
CA VAL A 52 1.45 4.11 5.53
C VAL A 52 1.35 5.54 6.05
N ALA A 53 0.48 6.32 5.41
CA ALA A 53 0.06 7.62 5.90
C ALA A 53 -1.24 7.44 6.69
N LEU A 54 -1.24 7.82 7.96
CA LEU A 54 -2.43 7.81 8.80
C LEU A 54 -2.94 9.23 9.03
N GLU A 55 -4.24 9.40 8.83
CA GLU A 55 -4.98 10.59 9.25
C GLU A 55 -6.08 10.15 10.21
N GLN A 56 -6.04 10.68 11.45
CA GLN A 56 -7.03 10.34 12.49
C GLN A 56 -7.18 8.83 12.76
N GLY A 57 -6.11 8.06 12.58
CA GLY A 57 -6.09 6.61 12.76
C GLY A 57 -6.58 5.80 11.54
N ALA A 58 -6.98 6.45 10.45
CA ALA A 58 -7.30 5.80 9.19
C ALA A 58 -6.10 5.86 8.23
N VAL A 59 -5.81 4.75 7.56
CA VAL A 59 -4.80 4.73 6.49
C VAL A 59 -5.38 5.42 5.25
N VAL A 60 -4.77 6.54 4.88
CA VAL A 60 -5.19 7.38 3.73
C VAL A 60 -4.22 7.28 2.55
N GLY A 61 -3.04 6.69 2.76
CA GLY A 61 -2.01 6.56 1.75
C GLY A 61 -1.08 5.39 2.06
N HIS A 62 -0.50 4.82 1.00
CA HIS A 62 0.52 3.79 1.09
C HIS A 62 1.60 4.05 0.05
N VAL A 63 2.85 3.85 0.43
CA VAL A 63 3.99 3.86 -0.50
C VAL A 63 4.85 2.63 -0.24
N ALA A 64 5.17 1.92 -1.32
CA ALA A 64 6.09 0.80 -1.31
C ALA A 64 7.25 1.05 -2.28
N VAL A 65 8.46 0.67 -1.87
CA VAL A 65 9.67 0.69 -2.71
C VAL A 65 10.32 -0.67 -2.64
N SER A 66 10.70 -1.19 -3.81
CA SER A 66 11.34 -2.48 -3.97
C SER A 66 12.58 -2.31 -4.86
N PRO A 67 13.67 -3.07 -4.64
CA PRO A 67 14.92 -2.92 -5.38
C PRO A 67 14.95 -3.76 -6.67
N VAL A 68 13.81 -4.29 -7.11
CA VAL A 68 13.67 -5.09 -8.33
C VAL A 68 13.96 -4.29 -9.59
#